data_AF-A0A8T1UL86-F1
#
_entry.id   AF-A0A8T1UL86-F1
#
_cell.length_a   1.000
_cell.length_b   1.000
_cell.length_c   1.000
_cell.angle_alpha   90.00
_cell.angle_beta   90.00
_cell.angle_gamma   90.00
#
_symmetry.space_group_name_H-M   'P 1'
#
loop_
_entity.id
_entity.type
_entity.pdbx_description
1 polymer ?
#
loop_
_entity_poly.entity_id
_entity_poly.type
_entity_poly.pdbx_seq_one_letter_code
_entity_poly.pdbx_strand_id
1 'polypeptide(L)'
;MEKHPELQVLKPLELLAFMTAVGWIYYSGFFHPESYQRSHMRLILKYVLLTQSMASELQEQYRLGLNPNPCVMRHKGMTCNQFARSDFLPRVTSEAFRLYFPVHFSAWLLAQRHAKVRARPVSTRLRRFAAKLLRSTAYFTTFVYVGWVLSCHMGKFGDRSLTHRKLQFFLGGALPSLAIFIESPSRRRPIGLILTSYVLVSMGNVAFRRIPWLQPGASPVRGVLEAGCAAAAVAATISASLESNHLIRRILLGDIEARALQHQLKEAEPKAELAENEEPSRGGY
;
A
#
# COMPACT_ATOMS: atom_id res chain seq x y z
N MET A 1 20.49 -12.31 14.35
CA MET A 1 21.50 -11.30 14.00
C MET A 1 20.79 -10.19 13.25
N GLU A 2 20.39 -9.14 13.96
CA GLU A 2 19.81 -7.93 13.38
C GLU A 2 20.94 -7.16 12.68
N LYS A 3 20.87 -7.05 11.35
CA LYS A 3 21.96 -6.45 10.56
C LYS A 3 22.00 -4.92 10.60
N HIS A 4 20.96 -4.24 11.10
CA HIS A 4 20.83 -2.78 11.04
C HIS A 4 19.86 -2.26 12.13
N PRO A 5 20.32 -2.02 13.37
CA PRO A 5 19.49 -1.50 14.47
C PRO A 5 18.89 -0.10 14.19
N GLU A 6 19.55 0.72 13.38
CA GLU A 6 19.13 2.03 12.91
C GLU A 6 17.79 2.00 12.14
N LEU A 7 17.46 0.88 11.48
CA LEU A 7 16.18 0.70 10.79
C LEU A 7 14.99 0.53 11.75
N GLN A 8 15.22 0.32 13.06
CA GLN A 8 14.14 0.26 14.03
C GLN A 8 13.46 1.62 14.22
N VAL A 9 14.19 2.73 14.07
CA VAL A 9 13.67 4.11 14.13
C VAL A 9 12.71 4.41 12.97
N LEU A 10 12.78 3.68 11.86
CA LEU A 10 11.90 3.83 10.72
C LEU A 10 10.54 3.14 10.90
N LYS A 11 10.36 2.24 11.88
CA LYS A 11 9.11 1.49 12.07
C LYS A 11 7.90 2.39 12.40
N PRO A 12 8.00 3.41 13.27
CA PRO A 12 6.91 4.35 13.49
C PRO A 12 6.60 5.18 12.24
N LEU A 13 7.61 5.55 11.45
CA LEU A 13 7.44 6.28 10.20
C LEU A 13 6.75 5.43 9.13
N GLU A 14 7.12 4.15 9.00
CA GLU A 14 6.42 3.18 8.15
C GLU A 14 4.94 3.10 8.55
N LEU A 15 4.64 2.98 9.85
CA LEU A 15 3.26 2.94 10.34
C LEU A 15 2.49 4.22 10.04
N LEU A 16 3.10 5.38 10.28
CA LEU A 16 2.49 6.67 9.96
C LEU A 16 2.19 6.78 8.48
N ALA A 17 3.11 6.37 7.60
CA ALA A 17 2.91 6.33 6.17
C ALA A 17 1.74 5.39 5.78
N PHE A 18 1.61 4.23 6.43
CA PHE A 18 0.48 3.34 6.25
C PHE A 18 -0.85 3.97 6.65
N MET A 19 -0.91 4.58 7.84
CA MET A 19 -2.11 5.21 8.37
C MET A 19 -2.53 6.39 7.50
N THR A 20 -1.59 7.25 7.10
CA THR A 20 -1.87 8.38 6.21
C THR A 20 -2.29 7.92 4.83
N ALA A 21 -1.66 6.86 4.30
CA ALA A 21 -2.02 6.30 3.01
C ALA A 21 -3.47 5.81 2.97
N VAL A 22 -3.86 4.91 3.88
CA VAL A 22 -5.23 4.38 3.88
C VAL A 22 -6.24 5.45 4.31
N GLY A 23 -5.88 6.33 5.25
CA GLY A 23 -6.70 7.47 5.60
C GLY A 23 -6.98 8.36 4.40
N TRP A 24 -5.97 8.62 3.56
CA TRP A 24 -6.14 9.32 2.29
C TRP A 24 -7.04 8.54 1.34
N ILE A 25 -6.85 7.23 1.19
CA ILE A 25 -7.69 6.40 0.29
C ILE A 25 -9.17 6.53 0.64
N TYR A 26 -9.49 6.43 1.93
CA TYR A 26 -10.86 6.55 2.39
C TYR A 26 -11.38 7.98 2.23
N TYR A 27 -10.62 8.99 2.62
CA TYR A 27 -10.96 10.41 2.44
C TYR A 27 -11.22 10.76 0.96
N SER A 28 -10.23 10.55 0.11
CA SER A 28 -10.31 10.89 -1.31
C SER A 28 -11.36 10.06 -2.03
N GLY A 29 -11.60 8.80 -1.63
CA GLY A 29 -12.64 7.98 -2.23
C GLY A 29 -14.06 8.55 -2.08
N PHE A 30 -14.33 9.29 -1.02
CA PHE A 30 -15.65 9.90 -0.78
C PHE A 30 -15.73 11.38 -1.16
N PHE A 31 -14.65 12.17 -0.97
CA PHE A 31 -14.64 13.60 -1.29
C PHE A 31 -14.10 13.94 -2.68
N HIS A 32 -13.28 13.06 -3.25
CA HIS A 32 -12.63 13.22 -4.56
C HIS A 32 -12.66 11.91 -5.36
N PRO A 33 -13.85 11.31 -5.61
CA PRO A 33 -13.96 10.03 -6.29
C PRO A 33 -13.33 10.03 -7.69
N GLU A 34 -13.24 11.20 -8.34
CA GLU A 34 -12.55 11.44 -9.61
C GLU A 34 -11.03 11.17 -9.55
N SER A 35 -10.45 11.17 -8.35
CA SER A 35 -9.03 10.90 -8.13
C SER A 35 -8.64 9.43 -8.40
N TYR A 36 -9.63 8.54 -8.49
CA TYR A 36 -9.44 7.12 -8.77
C TYR A 36 -10.03 6.71 -10.12
N GLN A 37 -9.35 5.77 -10.78
CA GLN A 37 -9.96 5.03 -11.87
C GLN A 37 -11.17 4.22 -11.37
N ARG A 38 -12.25 4.20 -12.14
CA ARG A 38 -13.51 3.51 -11.77
C ARG A 38 -13.30 2.02 -11.47
N SER A 39 -12.42 1.35 -12.22
CA SER A 39 -12.04 -0.05 -12.00
C SER A 39 -11.41 -0.26 -10.62
N HIS A 40 -10.50 0.62 -10.22
CA HIS A 40 -9.83 0.57 -8.91
C HIS A 40 -10.82 0.84 -7.78
N MET A 41 -11.67 1.86 -7.92
CA MET A 41 -12.69 2.16 -6.90
C MET A 41 -13.63 0.97 -6.72
N ARG A 42 -14.10 0.36 -7.82
CA ARG A 42 -14.94 -0.85 -7.76
C ARG A 42 -14.27 -2.00 -7.01
N LEU A 43 -12.96 -2.18 -7.20
CA LEU A 43 -12.19 -3.21 -6.52
C LEU A 43 -12.05 -2.92 -5.01
N ILE A 44 -11.74 -1.68 -4.64
CA ILE A 44 -11.68 -1.24 -3.23
C ILE A 44 -13.03 -1.48 -2.56
N LEU A 45 -14.11 -1.02 -3.19
CA LEU A 45 -15.48 -1.15 -2.70
C LEU A 45 -15.89 -2.62 -2.51
N LYS A 46 -15.57 -3.48 -3.48
CA LYS A 46 -15.78 -4.94 -3.36
C LYS A 46 -15.12 -5.48 -2.09
N TYR A 47 -13.86 -5.15 -1.85
CA TYR A 47 -13.10 -5.69 -0.71
C TYR A 47 -13.55 -5.15 0.64
N VAL A 48 -14.16 -3.96 0.71
CA VAL A 48 -14.77 -3.42 1.93
C VAL A 48 -16.27 -3.74 2.06
N LEU A 49 -16.77 -4.65 1.22
CA LEU A 49 -18.17 -5.08 1.15
C LEU A 49 -19.16 -3.91 0.98
N LEU A 50 -18.78 -2.92 0.19
CA LEU A 50 -19.65 -1.80 -0.18
C LEU A 50 -19.99 -1.91 -1.67
N THR A 51 -21.27 -1.80 -2.03
CA THR A 51 -21.64 -1.76 -3.45
C THR A 51 -21.36 -0.38 -4.03
N GLN A 52 -21.19 -0.32 -5.36
CA GLN A 52 -21.02 0.96 -6.05
C GLN A 52 -22.22 1.89 -5.83
N SER A 53 -23.45 1.35 -5.83
CA SER A 53 -24.67 2.12 -5.60
C SER A 53 -24.68 2.76 -4.21
N MET A 54 -24.35 1.99 -3.16
CA MET A 54 -24.27 2.52 -1.79
C MET A 54 -23.17 3.58 -1.65
N ALA A 55 -22.01 3.35 -2.27
CA ALA A 55 -20.93 4.34 -2.26
C ALA A 55 -21.34 5.64 -2.93
N SER A 56 -22.01 5.57 -4.09
CA SER A 56 -22.50 6.74 -4.81
C SER A 56 -23.61 7.47 -4.05
N GLU A 57 -24.53 6.77 -3.41
CA GLU A 57 -25.56 7.37 -2.56
C GLU A 57 -24.94 8.11 -1.36
N LEU A 58 -23.98 7.48 -0.68
CA LEU A 58 -23.22 8.12 0.39
C LEU A 58 -22.47 9.37 -0.10
N GLN A 59 -21.74 9.26 -1.22
CA GLN A 59 -21.01 10.37 -1.83
C GLN A 59 -21.94 11.54 -2.15
N GLU A 60 -23.13 11.28 -2.68
CA GLU A 60 -24.10 12.32 -3.00
C GLU A 60 -24.64 13.00 -1.74
N GLN A 61 -24.99 12.23 -0.72
CA GLN A 61 -25.39 12.78 0.58
C GLN A 61 -24.27 13.65 1.20
N TYR A 62 -23.01 13.25 1.07
CA TYR A 62 -21.87 14.07 1.51
C TYR A 62 -21.72 15.37 0.72
N ARG A 63 -21.97 15.36 -0.59
CA ARG A 63 -21.98 16.57 -1.44
C ARG A 63 -23.08 17.55 -1.03
N LEU A 64 -24.26 17.03 -0.67
CA LEU A 64 -25.37 17.80 -0.14
C LEU A 64 -25.12 18.33 1.28
N GLY A 65 -23.96 18.06 1.87
CA GLY A 65 -23.62 18.54 3.21
C GLY A 65 -24.20 17.67 4.33
N LEU A 66 -24.80 16.53 4.02
CA LEU A 66 -25.27 15.56 5.02
C LEU A 66 -24.13 14.63 5.48
N ASN A 67 -24.32 13.96 6.61
CA ASN A 67 -23.40 12.94 7.11
C ASN A 67 -24.17 11.66 7.48
N PRO A 68 -24.65 10.92 6.47
CA PRO A 68 -25.45 9.73 6.70
C PRO A 68 -24.67 8.69 7.49
N ASN A 69 -25.37 8.00 8.40
CA ASN A 69 -24.83 6.83 9.04
C ASN A 69 -24.87 5.64 8.06
N PRO A 70 -23.72 5.06 7.65
CA PRO A 70 -23.69 3.94 6.72
C PRO A 70 -24.38 2.68 7.24
N CYS A 71 -24.62 2.57 8.56
CA CYS A 71 -25.31 1.42 9.16
C CYS A 71 -26.71 1.22 8.55
N VAL A 72 -27.47 2.30 8.34
CA VAL A 72 -28.85 2.25 7.83
C VAL A 72 -28.88 1.69 6.40
N MET A 73 -27.83 1.95 5.62
CA MET A 73 -27.67 1.41 4.28
C MET A 73 -27.16 -0.04 4.28
N ARG A 74 -26.21 -0.36 5.17
CA ARG A 74 -25.53 -1.66 5.21
C ARG A 74 -26.38 -2.78 5.77
N HIS A 75 -27.25 -2.50 6.74
CA HIS A 75 -28.01 -3.54 7.44
C HIS A 75 -29.40 -3.06 7.89
N LYS A 76 -30.27 -2.80 6.91
CA LYS A 76 -31.66 -2.40 7.12
C LYS A 76 -32.37 -3.38 8.05
N GLY A 77 -32.96 -2.86 9.13
CA GLY A 77 -33.76 -3.64 10.09
C GLY A 77 -32.97 -4.56 11.04
N MET A 78 -31.63 -4.53 11.01
CA MET A 78 -30.78 -5.32 11.91
C MET A 78 -29.91 -4.41 12.78
N THR A 79 -29.63 -4.85 14.01
CA THR A 79 -28.58 -4.22 14.82
C THR A 79 -27.19 -4.52 14.24
N CYS A 80 -26.21 -3.64 14.47
CA CYS A 80 -24.84 -3.84 13.99
C CYS A 80 -24.28 -5.21 14.42
N ASN A 81 -24.50 -5.63 15.68
CA ASN A 81 -23.98 -6.90 16.19
C ASN A 81 -24.64 -8.13 15.53
N GLN A 82 -25.94 -8.06 15.23
CA GLN A 82 -26.62 -9.13 14.49
C GLN A 82 -26.03 -9.26 13.09
N PHE A 83 -25.97 -8.15 12.34
CA PHE A 83 -25.40 -8.13 10.99
C PHE A 83 -23.92 -8.56 10.96
N ALA A 84 -23.13 -8.13 11.95
CA ALA A 84 -21.73 -8.51 12.10
C ALA A 84 -21.57 -10.03 12.08
N ARG A 85 -22.36 -10.74 12.90
CA ARG A 85 -22.26 -12.18 13.10
C ARG A 85 -22.91 -12.98 11.97
N SER A 86 -24.09 -12.55 11.52
CA SER A 86 -24.90 -13.33 10.58
C SER A 86 -24.41 -13.24 9.14
N ASP A 87 -23.85 -12.08 8.73
CA ASP A 87 -23.59 -11.81 7.31
C ASP A 87 -22.21 -11.19 7.06
N PHE A 88 -21.84 -10.14 7.80
CA PHE A 88 -20.63 -9.39 7.51
C PHE A 88 -19.34 -10.19 7.72
N LEU A 89 -19.16 -10.81 8.90
CA LEU A 89 -17.94 -11.58 9.22
C LEU A 89 -17.75 -12.79 8.28
N PRO A 90 -18.76 -13.63 8.02
CA PRO A 90 -18.62 -14.72 7.06
C PRO A 90 -18.22 -14.22 5.66
N ARG A 91 -18.86 -13.14 5.15
CA ARG A 91 -18.55 -12.59 3.82
C ARG A 91 -17.14 -12.02 3.74
N VAL A 92 -16.73 -11.21 4.72
CA VAL A 92 -15.41 -10.56 4.69
C VAL A 92 -14.30 -11.60 4.83
N THR A 93 -14.50 -12.62 5.67
CA THR A 93 -13.55 -13.74 5.80
C THR A 93 -13.49 -14.57 4.52
N SER A 94 -14.62 -14.80 3.85
CA SER A 94 -14.65 -15.48 2.55
C SER A 94 -13.89 -14.71 1.47
N GLU A 95 -14.12 -13.40 1.35
CA GLU A 95 -13.39 -12.55 0.40
C GLU A 95 -11.89 -12.46 0.74
N ALA A 96 -11.54 -12.37 2.03
CA ALA A 96 -10.15 -12.43 2.47
C ALA A 96 -9.48 -13.74 2.04
N PHE A 97 -10.16 -14.87 2.23
CA PHE A 97 -9.64 -16.17 1.81
C PHE A 97 -9.47 -16.24 0.29
N ARG A 98 -10.47 -15.79 -0.48
CA ARG A 98 -10.40 -15.73 -1.95
C ARG A 98 -9.25 -14.87 -2.46
N LEU A 99 -8.95 -13.77 -1.78
CA LEU A 99 -7.84 -12.87 -2.11
C LEU A 99 -6.48 -13.49 -1.78
N TYR A 100 -6.32 -14.03 -0.57
CA TYR A 100 -5.02 -14.45 -0.07
C TYR A 100 -4.64 -15.90 -0.39
N PHE A 101 -5.62 -16.79 -0.58
CA PHE A 101 -5.35 -18.18 -0.87
C PHE A 101 -4.52 -18.34 -2.16
N PRO A 102 -4.88 -17.76 -3.32
CA PRO A 102 -4.11 -17.94 -4.55
C PRO A 102 -2.68 -17.41 -4.42
N VAL A 103 -2.50 -16.28 -3.73
CA VAL A 103 -1.19 -15.64 -3.51
C VAL A 103 -0.30 -16.51 -2.61
N HIS A 104 -0.82 -16.99 -1.48
CA HIS A 104 -0.03 -17.84 -0.59
C HIS A 104 0.20 -19.22 -1.17
N PHE A 105 -0.77 -19.76 -1.91
CA PHE A 105 -0.69 -21.09 -2.50
C PHE A 105 0.33 -21.10 -3.64
N SER A 106 0.30 -20.13 -4.54
CA SER A 106 1.31 -19.99 -5.61
C SER A 106 2.71 -19.78 -5.03
N ALA A 107 2.87 -18.91 -4.03
CA ALA A 107 4.16 -18.73 -3.35
C ALA A 107 4.63 -20.02 -2.66
N TRP A 108 3.72 -20.78 -2.07
CA TRP A 108 4.03 -22.06 -1.44
C TRP A 108 4.44 -23.14 -2.45
N LEU A 109 3.78 -23.20 -3.62
CA LEU A 109 4.14 -24.09 -4.73
C LEU A 109 5.52 -23.74 -5.29
N LEU A 110 5.76 -22.46 -5.58
CA LEU A 110 7.07 -21.99 -6.08
C LEU A 110 8.19 -22.27 -5.07
N ALA A 111 7.91 -22.12 -3.77
CA ALA A 111 8.88 -22.43 -2.72
C ALA A 111 9.31 -23.91 -2.72
N GLN A 112 8.49 -24.84 -3.25
CA GLN A 112 8.88 -26.26 -3.35
C GLN A 112 10.02 -26.50 -4.35
N ARG A 113 10.36 -25.53 -5.22
CA ARG A 113 11.52 -25.65 -6.12
C ARG A 113 12.84 -25.63 -5.36
N HIS A 114 12.87 -25.07 -4.14
CA HIS A 114 14.10 -24.98 -3.36
C HIS A 114 14.33 -26.25 -2.52
N ALA A 115 15.50 -26.89 -2.70
CA ALA A 115 15.89 -28.10 -1.97
C ALA A 115 15.77 -27.95 -0.44
N LYS A 116 16.18 -26.79 0.10
CA LYS A 116 16.07 -26.45 1.52
C LYS A 116 14.63 -26.44 2.07
N VAL A 117 13.64 -26.17 1.21
CA VAL A 117 12.23 -26.18 1.60
C VAL A 117 11.69 -27.60 1.56
N ARG A 118 12.02 -28.38 0.53
CA ARG A 118 11.58 -29.78 0.37
C ARG A 118 12.13 -30.71 1.44
N ALA A 119 13.35 -30.45 1.93
CA ALA A 119 13.97 -31.21 3.01
C ALA A 119 13.18 -31.14 4.33
N ARG A 120 12.20 -30.22 4.47
CA ARG A 120 11.38 -30.11 5.68
C ARG A 120 10.16 -31.04 5.62
N PRO A 121 9.72 -31.60 6.76
CA PRO A 121 8.51 -32.43 6.84
C PRO A 121 7.28 -31.73 6.24
N VAL A 122 6.43 -32.51 5.55
CA VAL A 122 5.20 -32.01 4.90
C VAL A 122 4.29 -31.31 5.90
N SER A 123 4.09 -31.90 7.09
CA SER A 123 3.29 -31.33 8.18
C SER A 123 3.76 -29.93 8.57
N THR A 124 5.09 -29.73 8.66
CA THR A 124 5.68 -28.42 8.99
C THR A 124 5.48 -27.42 7.85
N ARG A 125 5.58 -27.87 6.59
CA ARG A 125 5.31 -27.02 5.41
C ARG A 125 3.85 -26.57 5.38
N LEU A 126 2.91 -27.50 5.59
CA LEU A 126 1.48 -27.23 5.58
C LEU A 126 1.07 -26.32 6.76
N ARG A 127 1.57 -26.59 7.96
CA ARG A 127 1.32 -25.74 9.14
C ARG A 127 1.80 -24.31 8.90
N ARG A 128 2.98 -24.11 8.30
CA ARG A 128 3.47 -22.76 7.96
C ARG A 128 2.62 -22.07 6.90
N PHE A 129 2.16 -22.81 5.90
CA PHE A 129 1.23 -22.28 4.89
C PHE A 129 -0.08 -21.83 5.55
N ALA A 130 -0.73 -22.72 6.32
CA ALA A 130 -1.97 -22.42 7.03
C ALA A 130 -1.80 -21.22 7.98
N ALA A 131 -0.71 -21.17 8.75
CA ALA A 131 -0.44 -20.05 9.65
C ALA A 131 -0.23 -18.71 8.92
N LYS A 132 0.36 -18.72 7.71
CA LYS A 132 0.48 -17.52 6.88
C LYS A 132 -0.87 -17.08 6.32
N LEU A 133 -1.64 -18.02 5.78
CA LEU A 133 -2.95 -17.75 5.22
C LEU A 133 -3.92 -17.22 6.27
N LEU A 134 -4.00 -17.87 7.44
CA LEU A 134 -4.84 -17.43 8.55
C LEU A 134 -4.43 -16.05 9.06
N ARG A 135 -3.12 -15.76 9.14
CA ARG A 135 -2.63 -14.43 9.53
C ARG A 135 -3.08 -13.35 8.56
N SER A 136 -2.94 -13.54 7.25
CA SER A 136 -3.38 -12.56 6.25
C SER A 136 -4.91 -12.41 6.22
N THR A 137 -5.62 -13.51 6.41
CA THR A 137 -7.09 -13.52 6.50
C THR A 137 -7.55 -12.73 7.72
N ALA A 138 -6.91 -12.94 8.88
CA ALA A 138 -7.18 -12.22 10.11
C ALA A 138 -6.84 -10.73 9.99
N TYR A 139 -5.69 -10.39 9.40
CA TYR A 139 -5.31 -9.01 9.08
C TYR A 139 -6.42 -8.30 8.29
N PHE A 140 -6.82 -8.86 7.15
CA PHE A 140 -7.78 -8.23 6.28
C PHE A 140 -9.18 -8.16 6.91
N THR A 141 -9.61 -9.25 7.57
CA THR A 141 -10.90 -9.28 8.27
C THR A 141 -10.95 -8.19 9.33
N THR A 142 -9.91 -8.08 10.18
CA THR A 142 -9.81 -7.04 11.21
C THR A 142 -9.78 -5.64 10.58
N PHE A 143 -8.99 -5.44 9.53
CA PHE A 143 -8.91 -4.17 8.82
C PHE A 143 -10.29 -3.71 8.33
N VAL A 144 -11.01 -4.55 7.59
CA VAL A 144 -12.32 -4.20 7.04
C VAL A 144 -13.38 -4.07 8.14
N TYR A 145 -13.34 -4.94 9.15
CA TYR A 145 -14.27 -4.89 10.29
C TYR A 145 -14.12 -3.60 11.11
N VAL A 146 -12.89 -3.23 11.49
CA VAL A 146 -12.63 -2.00 12.25
C VAL A 146 -13.06 -0.78 11.44
N GLY A 147 -12.79 -0.74 10.12
CA GLY A 147 -13.23 0.35 9.25
C GLY A 147 -14.75 0.49 9.19
N TRP A 148 -15.47 -0.63 9.12
CA TRP A 148 -16.93 -0.64 9.17
C TRP A 148 -17.46 -0.15 10.53
N VAL A 149 -16.95 -0.69 11.64
CA VAL A 149 -17.35 -0.30 13.00
C VAL A 149 -17.11 1.20 13.22
N LEU A 150 -15.94 1.71 12.86
CA LEU A 150 -15.63 3.14 12.97
C LEU A 150 -16.58 3.99 12.12
N SER A 151 -16.89 3.58 10.90
CA SER A 151 -17.85 4.29 10.05
C SER A 151 -19.24 4.36 10.68
N CYS A 152 -19.65 3.31 11.40
CA CYS A 152 -20.93 3.24 12.11
C CYS A 152 -20.97 4.10 13.39
N HIS A 153 -19.85 4.23 14.12
CA HIS A 153 -19.79 4.93 15.40
C HIS A 153 -19.32 6.39 15.31
N MET A 154 -18.56 6.76 14.27
CA MET A 154 -17.99 8.09 14.16
C MET A 154 -18.91 9.12 13.48
N GLY A 155 -20.15 8.77 13.11
CA GLY A 155 -21.09 9.70 12.47
C GLY A 155 -21.27 11.01 13.27
N LYS A 156 -21.55 10.92 14.58
CA LYS A 156 -21.70 12.09 15.45
C LYS A 156 -20.47 13.00 15.49
N PHE A 157 -19.28 12.46 15.24
CA PHE A 157 -18.05 13.25 15.20
C PHE A 157 -18.04 14.14 13.95
N GLY A 158 -18.38 13.60 12.78
CA GLY A 158 -18.42 14.36 11.53
C GLY A 158 -19.61 15.32 11.39
N ASP A 159 -20.65 15.19 12.22
CA ASP A 159 -21.79 16.12 12.24
C ASP A 159 -21.41 17.52 12.74
N ARG A 160 -20.30 17.63 13.48
CA ARG A 160 -19.89 18.89 14.12
C ARG A 160 -19.47 19.97 13.14
N SER A 161 -18.75 19.60 12.08
CA SER A 161 -18.33 20.53 11.02
C SER A 161 -17.81 19.78 9.80
N LEU A 162 -17.70 20.49 8.67
CA LEU A 162 -17.08 19.92 7.46
C LEU A 162 -15.66 19.39 7.72
N THR A 163 -14.87 20.10 8.53
CA THR A 163 -13.51 19.65 8.90
C THR A 163 -13.54 18.35 9.70
N HIS A 164 -14.44 18.23 10.68
CA HIS A 164 -14.60 17.00 11.46
C HIS A 164 -15.07 15.84 10.59
N ARG A 165 -15.92 16.10 9.59
CA ARG A 165 -16.34 15.08 8.62
C ARG A 165 -15.17 14.59 7.77
N LYS A 166 -14.36 15.49 7.23
CA LYS A 166 -13.14 15.11 6.49
C LYS A 166 -12.20 14.28 7.37
N LEU A 167 -12.03 14.69 8.62
CA LEU A 167 -11.23 13.96 9.60
C LEU A 167 -11.85 12.60 9.97
N GLN A 168 -13.17 12.48 10.08
CA GLN A 168 -13.89 11.22 10.28
C GLN A 168 -13.51 10.21 9.20
N PHE A 169 -13.56 10.63 7.92
CA PHE A 169 -13.19 9.77 6.81
C PHE A 169 -11.70 9.41 6.85
N PHE A 170 -10.83 10.38 7.11
CA PHE A 170 -9.41 10.09 7.25
C PHE A 170 -9.13 9.07 8.36
N LEU A 171 -9.71 9.26 9.55
CA LEU A 171 -9.57 8.33 10.68
C LEU A 171 -10.20 6.97 10.41
N GLY A 172 -11.32 6.94 9.67
CA GLY A 172 -11.99 5.73 9.22
C GLY A 172 -11.13 4.84 8.32
N GLY A 173 -10.12 5.39 7.65
CA GLY A 173 -9.08 4.62 6.95
C GLY A 173 -7.78 4.45 7.76
N ALA A 174 -7.37 5.47 8.50
CA ALA A 174 -6.11 5.47 9.24
C ALA A 174 -6.10 4.47 10.40
N LEU A 175 -7.14 4.46 11.24
CA LEU A 175 -7.19 3.59 12.43
C LEU A 175 -7.25 2.09 12.09
N PRO A 176 -8.04 1.62 11.11
CA PRO A 176 -8.01 0.23 10.70
C PRO A 176 -6.63 -0.25 10.23
N SER A 177 -5.78 0.66 9.74
CA SER A 177 -4.43 0.33 9.26
C SER A 177 -3.54 -0.24 10.36
N LEU A 178 -3.86 -0.02 11.64
CA LEU A 178 -3.18 -0.68 12.77
C LEU A 178 -3.29 -2.22 12.69
N ALA A 179 -4.29 -2.76 11.99
CA ALA A 179 -4.39 -4.20 11.73
C ALA A 179 -3.14 -4.76 11.01
N ILE A 180 -2.32 -3.94 10.35
CA ILE A 180 -1.06 -4.34 9.72
C ILE A 180 -0.08 -4.99 10.71
N PHE A 181 -0.24 -4.75 12.01
CA PHE A 181 0.55 -5.42 13.04
C PHE A 181 0.30 -6.92 13.14
N ILE A 182 -0.88 -7.39 12.71
CA ILE A 182 -1.19 -8.81 12.60
C ILE A 182 -0.28 -9.46 11.54
N GLU A 183 0.09 -8.70 10.50
CA GLU A 183 0.97 -9.19 9.44
C GLU A 183 2.43 -9.29 9.87
N SER A 184 3.13 -10.24 9.24
CA SER A 184 4.55 -10.43 9.45
C SER A 184 5.36 -9.25 8.91
N PRO A 185 6.48 -8.83 9.55
CA PRO A 185 7.28 -7.69 9.09
C PRO A 185 7.69 -7.75 7.61
N SER A 186 7.99 -8.95 7.10
CA SER A 186 8.35 -9.15 5.69
C SER A 186 7.21 -8.88 4.70
N ARG A 187 5.95 -8.92 5.15
CA ARG A 187 4.77 -8.61 4.34
C ARG A 187 4.36 -7.14 4.42
N ARG A 188 4.75 -6.42 5.48
CA ARG A 188 4.38 -5.01 5.66
C ARG A 188 4.97 -4.15 4.55
N ARG A 189 6.28 -4.24 4.29
CA ARG A 189 6.93 -3.40 3.27
C ARG A 189 6.28 -3.49 1.87
N PRO A 190 6.03 -4.70 1.30
CA PRO A 190 5.31 -4.79 0.03
C PRO A 190 3.91 -4.18 0.04
N ILE A 191 3.14 -4.37 1.12
CA ILE A 191 1.79 -3.78 1.24
C ILE A 191 1.90 -2.26 1.30
N GLY A 192 2.85 -1.74 2.08
CA GLY A 192 3.07 -0.30 2.24
C GLY A 192 3.48 0.35 0.93
N LEU A 193 4.39 -0.27 0.19
CA LEU A 193 4.80 0.21 -1.13
C LEU A 193 3.62 0.30 -2.10
N ILE A 194 2.79 -0.75 -2.17
CA ILE A 194 1.58 -0.73 -3.01
C ILE A 194 0.65 0.41 -2.60
N LEU A 195 0.33 0.54 -1.32
CA LEU A 195 -0.59 1.56 -0.81
C LEU A 195 -0.07 2.98 -1.04
N THR A 196 1.21 3.22 -0.75
CA THR A 196 1.85 4.52 -0.96
C THR A 196 1.84 4.89 -2.44
N SER A 197 2.14 3.96 -3.35
CA SER A 197 2.06 4.22 -4.79
C SER A 197 0.65 4.63 -5.21
N TYR A 198 -0.40 3.95 -4.72
CA TYR A 198 -1.78 4.32 -5.02
C TYR A 198 -2.14 5.71 -4.49
N VAL A 199 -1.69 6.03 -3.28
CA VAL A 199 -1.99 7.31 -2.63
C VAL A 199 -1.30 8.47 -3.32
N LEU A 200 -0.04 8.31 -3.72
CA LEU A 200 0.68 9.35 -4.45
C LEU A 200 -0.01 9.69 -5.78
N VAL A 201 -0.51 8.68 -6.50
CA VAL A 201 -1.29 8.90 -7.73
C VAL A 201 -2.59 9.66 -7.43
N SER A 202 -3.33 9.24 -6.41
CA SER A 202 -4.58 9.93 -6.03
C SER A 202 -4.32 11.36 -5.53
N MET A 203 -3.29 11.58 -4.70
CA MET A 203 -2.88 12.90 -4.24
C MET A 203 -2.50 13.81 -5.40
N GLY A 204 -1.73 13.31 -6.37
CA GLY A 204 -1.42 14.04 -7.60
C GLY A 204 -2.68 14.44 -8.37
N ASN A 205 -3.62 13.51 -8.54
CA ASN A 205 -4.90 13.80 -9.20
C ASN A 205 -5.71 14.89 -8.48
N VAL A 206 -5.75 14.86 -7.14
CA VAL A 206 -6.44 15.88 -6.35
C VAL A 206 -5.71 17.22 -6.41
N ALA A 207 -4.38 17.24 -6.34
CA ALA A 207 -3.56 18.44 -6.37
C ALA A 207 -3.70 19.17 -7.71
N PHE A 208 -3.65 18.43 -8.82
CA PHE A 208 -3.69 18.99 -10.17
C PHE A 208 -5.11 19.10 -10.76
N ARG A 209 -6.16 18.83 -9.99
CA ARG A 209 -7.56 18.87 -10.47
C ARG A 209 -7.99 20.23 -11.06
N ARG A 210 -7.33 21.33 -10.69
CA ARG A 210 -7.64 22.67 -11.22
C ARG A 210 -6.85 23.03 -12.48
N ILE A 211 -5.95 22.15 -12.93
CA ILE A 211 -5.06 22.39 -14.06
C ILE A 211 -5.53 21.50 -15.22
N PRO A 212 -6.23 22.05 -16.23
CA PRO A 212 -6.93 21.25 -17.25
C PRO A 212 -6.03 20.28 -18.01
N TRP A 213 -4.81 20.71 -18.37
CA TRP A 213 -3.84 19.92 -19.13
C TRP A 213 -3.08 18.87 -18.30
N LEU A 214 -3.24 18.89 -16.96
CA LEU A 214 -2.72 17.89 -16.04
C LEU A 214 -3.83 16.99 -15.48
N GLN A 215 -5.06 17.05 -16.03
CA GLN A 215 -6.09 16.09 -15.68
C GLN A 215 -5.91 14.74 -16.41
N PRO A 216 -6.30 13.62 -15.79
CA PRO A 216 -6.22 12.31 -16.43
C PRO A 216 -7.05 12.31 -17.72
N GLY A 217 -6.42 11.97 -18.85
CA GLY A 217 -7.10 11.88 -20.15
C GLY A 217 -7.44 13.22 -20.83
N ALA A 218 -7.06 14.36 -20.26
CA ALA A 218 -7.34 15.69 -20.83
C ALA A 218 -6.27 16.17 -21.81
N SER A 219 -5.03 15.69 -21.69
CA SER A 219 -3.92 16.06 -22.58
C SER A 219 -2.85 14.97 -22.64
N PRO A 220 -2.22 14.74 -23.81
CA PRO A 220 -1.07 13.84 -23.93
C PRO A 220 0.14 14.32 -23.11
N VAL A 221 0.22 15.62 -22.78
CA VAL A 221 1.34 16.22 -22.03
C VAL A 221 1.52 15.54 -20.67
N ARG A 222 0.42 15.26 -19.96
CA ARG A 222 0.47 14.52 -18.70
C ARG A 222 1.05 13.12 -18.88
N GLY A 223 0.62 12.40 -19.93
CA GLY A 223 1.14 11.07 -20.23
C GLY A 223 2.64 11.08 -20.52
N VAL A 224 3.14 12.10 -21.22
CA VAL A 224 4.58 12.30 -21.46
C VAL A 224 5.32 12.60 -20.16
N LEU A 225 4.78 13.44 -19.28
CA LEU A 225 5.38 13.73 -17.98
C LEU A 225 5.41 12.50 -17.08
N GLU A 226 4.31 11.74 -17.00
CA GLU A 226 4.24 10.48 -16.24
C GLU A 226 5.23 9.45 -16.79
N ALA A 227 5.30 9.30 -18.11
CA ALA A 227 6.27 8.42 -18.77
C ALA A 227 7.71 8.87 -18.53
N GLY A 228 7.99 10.16 -18.60
CA GLY A 228 9.31 10.74 -18.32
C GLY A 228 9.75 10.52 -16.87
N CYS A 229 8.86 10.77 -15.90
CA CYS A 229 9.13 10.49 -14.49
C CYS A 229 9.33 8.99 -14.23
N ALA A 230 8.51 8.13 -14.84
CA ALA A 230 8.67 6.68 -14.73
C ALA A 230 9.99 6.21 -15.34
N ALA A 231 10.35 6.70 -16.53
CA ALA A 231 11.61 6.39 -17.19
C ALA A 231 12.81 6.85 -16.37
N ALA A 232 12.78 8.07 -15.81
CA ALA A 232 13.83 8.60 -14.94
C ALA A 232 13.97 7.77 -13.65
N ALA A 233 12.86 7.40 -13.01
CA ALA A 233 12.87 6.57 -11.81
C ALA A 233 13.41 5.17 -12.09
N VAL A 234 12.98 4.54 -13.20
CA VAL A 234 13.49 3.24 -13.65
C VAL A 234 14.97 3.33 -13.98
N ALA A 235 15.41 4.35 -14.71
CA ALA A 235 16.82 4.57 -15.05
C ALA A 235 17.66 4.71 -13.78
N ALA A 236 17.28 5.57 -12.84
CA ALA A 236 17.99 5.74 -11.57
C ALA A 236 18.04 4.44 -10.75
N THR A 237 16.93 3.70 -10.68
CA THR A 237 16.85 2.45 -9.91
C THR A 237 17.66 1.33 -10.56
N ILE A 238 17.62 1.21 -11.89
CA ILE A 238 18.41 0.23 -12.63
C ILE A 238 19.89 0.56 -12.50
N SER A 239 20.31 1.81 -12.68
CA SER A 239 21.71 2.21 -12.51
C SER A 239 22.22 1.87 -11.11
N ALA A 240 21.50 2.27 -10.05
CA ALA A 240 21.87 1.92 -8.67
C ALA A 240 21.86 0.40 -8.41
N SER A 241 20.94 -0.35 -9.04
CA SER A 241 20.87 -1.82 -8.91
C SER A 241 21.99 -2.51 -9.66
N LEU A 242 22.41 -1.97 -10.82
CA LEU A 242 23.54 -2.47 -11.58
C LEU A 242 24.83 -2.27 -10.78
N GLU A 243 25.01 -1.14 -10.11
CA GLU A 243 26.16 -0.85 -9.25
C GLU A 243 26.24 -1.78 -8.03
N SER A 244 25.10 -2.01 -7.37
CA SER A 244 25.05 -2.72 -6.09
C SER A 244 24.83 -4.25 -6.18
N ASN A 245 24.35 -4.78 -7.31
CA ASN A 245 23.93 -6.17 -7.41
C ASN A 245 24.49 -6.92 -8.64
N HIS A 246 25.46 -7.80 -8.40
CA HIS A 246 26.11 -8.62 -9.42
C HIS A 246 25.14 -9.53 -10.20
N LEU A 247 24.08 -10.05 -9.57
CA LEU A 247 23.08 -10.90 -10.24
C LEU A 247 22.24 -10.10 -11.24
N ILE A 248 21.78 -8.91 -10.86
CA ILE A 248 21.01 -8.02 -11.74
C ILE A 248 21.89 -7.55 -12.89
N ARG A 249 23.14 -7.19 -12.60
CA ARG A 249 24.14 -6.81 -13.61
C ARG A 249 24.33 -7.88 -14.68
N ARG A 250 24.50 -9.13 -14.25
CA ARG A 250 24.68 -10.28 -15.14
C ARG A 250 23.43 -10.58 -15.98
N ILE A 251 22.24 -10.40 -15.42
CA ILE A 251 20.97 -10.65 -16.12
C ILE A 251 20.66 -9.56 -17.16
N LEU A 252 20.91 -8.29 -16.83
CA LEU A 252 20.54 -7.16 -17.70
C LEU A 252 21.60 -6.81 -18.75
N LEU A 253 22.89 -6.94 -18.43
CA LEU A 253 24.00 -6.58 -19.33
C LEU A 253 24.67 -7.81 -19.97
N GLY A 254 24.39 -9.02 -19.46
CA GLY A 254 25.14 -10.22 -19.86
C GLY A 254 26.55 -10.30 -19.25
N ASP A 255 27.21 -11.44 -19.44
CA ASP A 255 28.43 -11.81 -18.69
C ASP A 255 29.66 -10.96 -18.99
N ILE A 256 29.77 -10.44 -20.22
CA ILE A 256 30.94 -9.70 -20.69
C ILE A 256 30.86 -8.26 -20.17
N GLU A 257 29.73 -7.59 -20.42
CA GLU A 257 29.50 -6.19 -20.00
C GLU A 257 29.40 -6.08 -18.48
N ALA A 258 28.86 -7.09 -17.79
CA ALA A 258 28.82 -7.10 -16.33
C ALA A 258 30.21 -7.09 -15.68
N ARG A 259 31.19 -7.79 -16.28
CA ARG A 259 32.58 -7.82 -15.81
C ARG A 259 33.30 -6.51 -16.12
N ALA A 260 33.07 -5.94 -17.30
CA ALA A 260 33.63 -4.64 -17.68
C ALA A 260 33.16 -3.52 -16.72
N LEU A 261 31.86 -3.46 -16.43
CA LEU A 261 31.31 -2.51 -15.46
C LEU A 261 31.82 -2.75 -14.04
N GLN A 262 32.06 -4.01 -13.65
CA GLN A 262 32.68 -4.31 -12.34
C GLN A 262 34.11 -3.80 -12.23
N HIS A 263 34.88 -3.90 -13.31
CA HIS A 263 36.24 -3.39 -13.37
C HIS A 263 36.25 -1.86 -13.23
N GLN A 264 35.39 -1.17 -13.98
CA GLN A 264 35.25 0.29 -13.91
C GLN A 264 34.85 0.79 -12.52
N LEU A 265 33.91 0.13 -11.85
CA LEU A 265 33.50 0.50 -10.49
C LEU A 265 34.64 0.34 -9.47
N LYS A 266 35.43 -0.74 -9.59
CA LYS A 266 36.61 -0.97 -8.75
C LYS A 266 37.75 0.00 -9.02
N GLU A 267 37.90 0.47 -10.26
CA GLU A 267 38.88 1.51 -10.60
C GLU A 267 38.44 2.92 -10.16
N ALA A 268 37.13 3.13 -9.97
CA ALA A 268 36.56 4.39 -9.51
C ALA A 268 36.57 4.53 -7.97
N GLU A 269 36.41 3.44 -7.21
CA GLU A 269 36.50 3.42 -5.73
C GLU A 269 37.77 4.12 -5.17
N PRO A 270 39.00 3.80 -5.61
CA PRO A 270 40.22 4.43 -5.06
C PRO A 270 40.37 5.92 -5.43
N LYS A 271 39.74 6.38 -6.52
CA LYS A 271 39.75 7.79 -6.92
C LYS A 271 38.78 8.64 -6.11
N ALA A 272 37.68 8.05 -5.65
CA ALA A 272 36.72 8.72 -4.77
C ALA A 272 37.29 8.87 -3.34
N GLU A 273 37.95 7.83 -2.81
CA GLU A 273 38.62 7.88 -1.49
C GLU A 273 39.78 8.89 -1.45
N LEU A 274 40.51 9.09 -2.56
CA LEU A 274 41.55 10.13 -2.65
C LEU A 274 40.97 11.55 -2.70
N ALA A 275 39.82 11.75 -3.35
CA ALA A 275 39.16 13.05 -3.42
C ALA A 275 38.48 13.46 -2.10
N GLU A 276 37.96 12.50 -1.33
CA GLU A 276 37.34 12.75 -0.02
C GLU A 276 38.38 13.07 1.07
N ASN A 277 39.63 12.63 0.89
CA ASN A 277 40.77 12.96 1.77
C ASN A 277 41.50 14.27 1.39
N GLU A 278 41.17 14.88 0.25
CA GLU A 278 41.73 16.16 -0.22
C GLU A 278 40.83 17.37 0.07
N GLU A 279 39.71 17.22 0.78
CA GLU A 279 39.01 18.39 1.32
C GLU A 279 39.94 19.13 2.30
N PRO A 280 40.32 20.39 2.02
CA PRO A 280 41.21 21.10 2.91
C PRO A 280 40.46 21.37 4.21
N SER A 281 40.98 20.80 5.29
CA SER A 281 40.83 21.32 6.64
C SER A 281 40.87 22.84 6.55
N ARG A 282 39.72 23.50 6.74
CA ARG A 282 39.65 24.94 6.99
C ARG A 282 40.41 25.18 8.29
N GLY A 283 41.72 25.40 8.12
CA GLY A 283 42.61 25.89 9.15
C GLY A 283 42.06 27.18 9.72
N GLY A 284 42.11 27.27 11.05
CA GLY A 284 41.67 28.43 11.79
C GLY A 284 42.40 29.70 11.39
N TYR A 285 41.67 30.81 11.50
CA TYR A 285 42.04 31.98 12.28
C TYR A 285 40.80 32.43 13.03
#